data_AF-A0A535TKI4-F1
#
_entry.id   AF-A0A535TKI4-F1
#
_cell.length_a   1.000
_cell.length_b   1.000
_cell.length_c   1.000
_cell.angle_alpha   90.00
_cell.angle_beta   90.00
_cell.angle_gamma   90.00
#
_symmetry.space_group_name_H-M   'P 1'
#
loop_
_entity.id
_entity.type
_entity.pdbx_description
1 polymer ?
#
loop_
_entity_poly.entity_id
_entity_poly.type
_entity_poly.pdbx_seq_one_letter_code
_entity_poly.pdbx_strand_id
1 'polypeptide(L)'
;MLEGNPFGIFDLSTPMKKVPPQVVFGQDMQLESIQTQRFSFDGVSRMISRWNWLRSLAPAFETTHHYRVRVQLGGGEDQAIATICTFNAMRTGDRLLVAFDLPKGGVAPHTAALSVQYSISTQDMPRYGPLHLITHRHLSSRYVPLKAANGKNSIVVRTS
;
A
#
# COMPACT_ATOMS: atom_id res chain seq x y z
N MET A 1 -16.89 29.99 -10.05
CA MET A 1 -16.27 30.05 -8.72
C MET A 1 -15.38 28.82 -8.58
N LEU A 2 -14.06 29.02 -8.67
CA LEU A 2 -13.03 27.99 -8.48
C LEU A 2 -12.43 28.23 -7.09
N GLU A 3 -13.04 27.68 -6.04
CA GLU A 3 -12.48 27.78 -4.70
C GLU A 3 -12.57 26.44 -3.98
N GLY A 4 -11.43 25.76 -3.93
CA GLY A 4 -11.20 24.62 -3.05
C GLY A 4 -9.70 24.43 -2.98
N ASN A 5 -9.12 24.65 -1.79
CA ASN A 5 -7.73 24.32 -1.53
C ASN A 5 -7.51 22.83 -1.88
N PRO A 6 -6.62 22.47 -2.82
CA PRO A 6 -6.41 21.07 -3.22
C PRO A 6 -5.72 20.26 -2.11
N PHE A 7 -5.26 20.92 -1.05
CA PHE A 7 -4.58 20.30 0.09
C PHE A 7 -5.57 20.07 1.25
N GLY A 8 -5.81 18.80 1.57
CA GLY A 8 -6.46 18.39 2.81
C GLY A 8 -5.42 18.14 3.89
N ILE A 9 -5.51 18.84 5.02
CA ILE A 9 -4.77 18.49 6.23
C ILE A 9 -5.56 17.40 6.94
N PHE A 10 -4.94 16.24 7.12
CA PHE A 10 -5.55 15.11 7.80
C PHE A 10 -4.89 14.92 9.16
N ASP A 11 -5.61 15.25 10.23
CA ASP A 11 -5.19 14.91 11.58
C ASP A 11 -5.33 13.40 11.76
N LEU A 12 -4.20 12.74 11.68
CA LEU A 12 -4.07 11.33 11.97
C LEU A 12 -4.16 11.15 13.48
N SER A 13 -5.23 10.52 13.97
CA SER A 13 -5.40 10.17 15.38
C SER A 13 -4.14 9.55 15.95
N THR A 14 -3.86 9.85 17.23
CA THR A 14 -2.66 9.41 17.94
C THR A 14 -2.44 7.89 17.78
N PRO A 15 -1.17 7.45 17.67
CA PRO A 15 -0.86 6.04 17.47
C PRO A 15 -1.49 5.21 18.60
N MET A 16 -2.01 4.03 18.24
CA MET A 16 -2.59 3.07 19.19
C MET A 16 -1.67 2.90 20.42
N LYS A 17 -2.25 3.00 21.61
CA LYS A 17 -1.57 2.84 22.91
C LYS A 17 -0.94 1.45 23.12
N LYS A 18 -1.25 0.49 22.23
CA LYS A 18 -0.66 -0.84 22.17
C LYS A 18 -0.10 -1.05 20.77
N VAL A 19 1.22 -1.20 20.68
CA VAL A 19 1.90 -1.67 19.47
C VAL A 19 1.28 -3.03 19.11
N PRO A 20 0.63 -3.17 17.94
CA PRO A 20 0.18 -4.47 17.48
C PRO A 20 1.36 -5.44 17.48
N PRO A 21 1.15 -6.76 17.67
CA PRO A 21 2.22 -7.72 17.39
C PRO A 21 2.81 -7.39 16.02
N GLN A 22 4.14 -7.30 15.92
CA GLN A 22 4.82 -6.74 14.74
C GLN A 22 4.40 -7.50 13.48
N VAL A 23 3.45 -6.93 12.73
CA VAL A 23 2.93 -7.52 11.50
C VAL A 23 3.87 -7.11 10.38
N VAL A 24 4.77 -8.01 10.01
CA VAL A 24 5.74 -7.81 8.94
C VAL A 24 5.32 -8.62 7.71
N PHE A 25 5.41 -8.01 6.53
CA PHE A 25 5.26 -8.67 5.24
C PHE A 25 6.61 -8.65 4.50
N GLY A 26 7.14 -9.84 4.23
CA GLY A 26 8.45 -10.04 3.64
C GLY A 26 9.55 -9.53 4.56
N GLN A 27 10.52 -8.83 3.97
CA GLN A 27 11.52 -8.03 4.68
C GLN A 27 11.30 -6.54 4.37
N ASP A 28 10.10 -6.21 3.92
CA ASP A 28 9.85 -5.01 3.13
C ASP A 28 9.08 -3.99 3.96
N MET A 29 8.00 -4.45 4.59
CA MET A 29 7.05 -3.57 5.26
C MET A 29 6.63 -4.11 6.62
N GLN A 30 6.54 -3.20 7.58
CA GLN A 30 5.97 -3.44 8.89
C GLN A 30 4.70 -2.60 9.06
N LEU A 31 3.59 -3.24 9.41
CA LEU A 31 2.37 -2.54 9.79
C LEU A 31 2.54 -1.96 11.18
N GLU A 32 2.41 -0.64 11.31
CA GLU A 32 2.44 0.06 12.59
C GLU A 32 1.05 0.12 13.21
N SER A 33 0.02 0.40 12.40
CA SER A 33 -1.36 0.51 12.87
C SER A 33 -2.35 0.44 11.71
N ILE A 34 -3.60 0.12 12.02
CA ILE A 34 -4.71 0.28 11.11
C ILE A 34 -5.90 0.86 11.86
N GLN A 35 -6.50 1.90 11.29
CA GLN A 35 -7.58 2.65 11.93
C GLN A 35 -8.64 2.97 10.90
N THR A 36 -9.89 3.03 11.34
CA THR A 36 -10.96 3.56 10.47
C THR A 36 -11.18 5.03 10.81
N GLN A 37 -11.06 5.89 9.80
CA GLN A 37 -11.24 7.32 9.95
C GLN A 37 -12.28 7.80 8.96
N ARG A 38 -13.25 8.58 9.46
CA ARG A 38 -14.20 9.29 8.61
C ARG A 38 -13.62 10.65 8.29
N PHE A 39 -13.45 10.93 6.99
CA PHE A 39 -12.94 12.22 6.55
C PHE A 39 -14.09 13.21 6.38
N SER A 40 -13.87 14.43 6.87
CA SER A 40 -14.87 15.50 6.88
C SER A 40 -15.18 16.06 5.48
N PHE A 41 -14.23 15.95 4.55
CA PHE A 41 -14.31 16.59 3.23
C PHE A 41 -15.38 15.99 2.30
N ASP A 42 -15.50 14.67 2.25
CA ASP A 42 -16.42 13.95 1.35
C ASP A 42 -17.42 13.07 2.10
N GLY A 43 -17.31 13.02 3.44
CA GLY A 43 -18.12 12.15 4.29
C GLY A 43 -17.84 10.66 4.09
N VAL A 44 -16.82 10.30 3.30
CA VAL A 44 -16.42 8.92 3.02
C VAL A 44 -15.65 8.37 4.22
N SER A 45 -16.08 7.20 4.67
CA SER A 45 -15.33 6.47 5.69
C SER A 45 -14.20 5.72 5.00
N ARG A 46 -12.98 5.92 5.46
CA ARG A 46 -11.80 5.25 4.92
C ARG A 46 -11.11 4.48 6.02
N MET A 47 -10.57 3.33 5.66
CA MET A 47 -9.62 2.63 6.51
C MET A 47 -8.21 3.07 6.14
N ILE A 48 -7.44 3.53 7.12
CA ILE A 48 -6.06 3.96 6.95
C ILE A 48 -5.15 2.94 7.63
N SER A 49 -4.25 2.35 6.85
CA SER A 49 -3.15 1.54 7.37
C SER A 49 -1.84 2.32 7.30
N ARG A 50 -1.06 2.25 8.38
CA ARG A 50 0.25 2.91 8.48
C ARG A 50 1.34 1.86 8.47
N TRP A 51 2.34 2.09 7.63
CA TRP A 51 3.42 1.16 7.37
C TRP A 51 4.76 1.86 7.54
N ASN A 52 5.73 1.11 8.05
CA ASN A 52 7.13 1.46 8.07
C ASN A 52 7.89 0.60 7.05
N TRP A 53 8.70 1.24 6.22
CA TRP A 53 9.58 0.55 5.28
C TRP A 53 10.80 -0.02 6.01
N LEU A 54 11.03 -1.32 5.83
CA LEU A 54 12.17 -2.04 6.39
C LEU A 54 13.32 -2.22 5.40
N ARG A 55 13.06 -1.98 4.10
CA ARG A 55 14.06 -2.03 3.03
C ARG A 55 14.23 -0.67 2.39
N SER A 56 15.46 -0.38 1.96
CA SER A 56 15.76 0.74 1.08
C SER A 56 15.77 0.30 -0.38
N LEU A 57 15.32 1.18 -1.28
CA LEU A 57 15.45 1.04 -2.72
C LEU A 57 16.04 2.31 -3.29
N ALA A 58 17.25 2.18 -3.85
CA ALA A 58 17.86 3.26 -4.60
C ALA A 58 17.12 3.46 -5.92
N PRO A 59 17.07 4.69 -6.45
CA PRO A 59 16.60 4.94 -7.80
C PRO A 59 17.37 4.07 -8.80
N ALA A 60 16.64 3.33 -9.62
CA ALA A 60 17.19 2.59 -10.75
C ALA A 60 16.56 3.11 -12.05
N PHE A 61 17.35 3.12 -13.11
CA PHE A 61 16.93 3.66 -14.41
C PHE A 61 15.66 2.96 -14.90
N GLU A 62 14.64 3.75 -15.25
CA GLU A 62 13.33 3.29 -15.77
C GLU A 62 12.71 2.14 -14.97
N THR A 63 12.94 2.09 -13.66
CA THR A 63 12.46 1.02 -12.79
C THR A 63 11.45 1.58 -11.78
N THR A 64 10.27 0.98 -11.74
CA THR A 64 9.22 1.32 -10.78
C THR A 64 8.81 0.09 -9.99
N HIS A 65 8.75 0.24 -8.67
CA HIS A 65 8.29 -0.77 -7.74
C HIS A 65 6.83 -0.55 -7.40
N HIS A 66 6.04 -1.61 -7.49
CA HIS A 66 4.61 -1.57 -7.21
C HIS A 66 4.30 -2.46 -6.01
N TYR A 67 3.63 -1.88 -5.02
CA TYR A 67 3.10 -2.60 -3.87
C TYR A 67 1.59 -2.51 -3.91
N ARG A 68 0.94 -3.64 -4.12
CA ARG A 68 -0.52 -3.76 -4.03
C ARG A 68 -0.86 -4.24 -2.63
N VAL A 69 -1.39 -3.33 -1.82
CA VAL A 69 -1.90 -3.63 -0.48
C VAL A 69 -3.38 -3.90 -0.61
N ARG A 70 -3.84 -5.03 -0.07
CA ARG A 70 -5.25 -5.44 -0.11
C ARG A 70 -5.79 -5.62 1.30
N VAL A 71 -7.04 -5.23 1.48
CA VAL A 71 -7.78 -5.41 2.72
C VAL A 71 -9.09 -6.14 2.44
N GLN A 72 -9.35 -7.21 3.18
CA GLN A 72 -10.60 -7.96 3.17
C GLN A 72 -11.39 -7.64 4.43
N LEU A 73 -12.60 -7.13 4.25
CA LEU A 73 -13.47 -6.65 5.32
C LEU A 73 -14.49 -7.72 5.71
N GLY A 74 -14.07 -8.79 6.41
CA GLY A 74 -14.97 -9.74 7.09
C GLY A 74 -16.00 -10.53 6.24
N GLY A 75 -16.12 -10.28 4.94
CA GLY A 75 -17.09 -10.93 4.04
C GLY A 75 -16.45 -11.42 2.74
N GLY A 76 -16.08 -12.70 2.67
CA GLY A 76 -15.64 -13.36 1.43
C GLY A 76 -14.46 -12.71 0.70
N GLU A 77 -14.05 -13.30 -0.43
CA GLU A 77 -12.98 -12.74 -1.27
C GLU A 77 -13.46 -11.52 -2.09
N ASP A 78 -14.77 -11.45 -2.37
CA ASP A 78 -15.41 -10.42 -3.20
C ASP A 78 -15.46 -9.01 -2.58
N GLN A 79 -15.14 -8.87 -1.29
CA GLN A 79 -15.07 -7.56 -0.61
C GLN A 79 -13.62 -7.08 -0.39
N ALA A 80 -12.66 -7.61 -1.14
CA ALA A 80 -11.28 -7.18 -1.06
C ALA A 80 -11.05 -5.82 -1.76
N ILE A 81 -10.76 -4.78 -0.99
CA ILE A 81 -10.34 -3.47 -1.51
C ILE A 81 -8.83 -3.48 -1.68
N ALA A 82 -8.33 -2.92 -2.78
CA ALA A 82 -6.90 -2.87 -3.06
C ALA A 82 -6.45 -1.47 -3.44
N THR A 83 -5.30 -1.06 -2.90
CA THR A 83 -4.62 0.18 -3.25
C THR A 83 -3.23 -0.18 -3.77
N ILE A 84 -2.83 0.45 -4.88
CA ILE A 84 -1.50 0.26 -5.48
C ILE A 84 -0.66 1.48 -5.15
N CYS A 85 0.47 1.24 -4.49
CA CYS A 85 1.48 2.24 -4.19
C CYS A 85 2.67 2.03 -5.13
N THR A 86 3.16 3.11 -5.74
CA THR A 86 4.25 3.06 -6.72
C THR A 86 5.43 3.89 -6.25
N PHE A 87 6.64 3.35 -6.39
CA PHE A 87 7.85 3.98 -5.89
C PHE A 87 9.00 3.78 -6.86
N ASN A 88 9.73 4.86 -7.13
CA ASN A 88 11.00 4.80 -7.86
C ASN A 88 12.19 4.77 -6.90
N ALA A 89 11.99 5.16 -5.64
CA ALA A 89 12.97 5.07 -4.57
C ALA A 89 12.26 5.06 -3.21
N MET A 90 12.89 4.42 -2.21
CA MET A 90 12.41 4.39 -0.82
C MET A 90 13.60 4.24 0.13
N ARG A 91 13.48 4.72 1.35
CA ARG A 91 14.47 4.54 2.41
C ARG A 91 13.88 3.72 3.54
N THR A 92 14.73 2.95 4.19
CA THR A 92 14.38 2.30 5.46
C THR A 92 13.97 3.37 6.47
N GLY A 93 12.86 3.16 7.16
CA GLY A 93 12.28 4.14 8.08
C GLY A 93 11.26 5.09 7.43
N ASP A 94 11.11 5.07 6.10
CA ASP A 94 10.05 5.84 5.45
C ASP A 94 8.68 5.31 5.90
N ARG A 95 7.74 6.24 6.12
CA ARG A 95 6.37 5.92 6.51
C ARG A 95 5.43 6.00 5.31
N LEU A 96 4.62 4.96 5.14
CA LEU A 96 3.58 4.89 4.12
C LEU A 96 2.19 4.85 4.76
N LEU A 97 1.29 5.70 4.26
CA LEU A 97 -0.12 5.68 4.59
C LEU A 97 -0.87 5.10 3.40
N VAL A 98 -1.64 4.04 3.62
CA VAL A 98 -2.50 3.45 2.59
C VAL A 98 -3.94 3.59 3.03
N ALA A 99 -4.70 4.31 2.21
CA ALA A 99 -6.13 4.52 2.40
C ALA A 99 -6.94 3.51 1.57
N PHE A 100 -8.02 3.01 2.15
CA PHE A 100 -9.01 2.16 1.51
C PHE A 100 -10.39 2.79 1.70
N ASP A 101 -11.06 3.12 0.60
CA ASP A 101 -12.42 3.64 0.64
C ASP A 101 -13.38 2.54 1.07
N LEU A 102 -14.08 2.72 2.19
CA LEU A 102 -15.10 1.79 2.63
C LEU A 102 -16.39 2.00 1.81
N PRO A 103 -17.14 0.92 1.51
CA PRO A 103 -18.43 1.05 0.83
C PRO A 103 -19.38 2.00 1.59
N LYS A 104 -20.20 2.76 0.85
CA LYS A 104 -21.20 3.66 1.46
C LYS A 104 -22.15 2.86 2.36
N GLY A 105 -22.31 3.30 3.61
CA GLY A 105 -23.11 2.58 4.62
C GLY A 105 -22.40 1.38 5.27
N GLY A 106 -21.15 1.10 4.88
CA GLY A 106 -20.32 0.08 5.51
C GLY A 106 -19.95 0.49 6.94
N VAL A 107 -20.24 -0.38 7.90
CA VAL A 107 -19.73 -0.24 9.27
C VAL A 107 -18.23 -0.48 9.24
N ALA A 108 -17.47 0.35 9.96
CA ALA A 108 -16.05 0.10 10.21
C ALA A 108 -15.90 -1.32 10.77
N PRO A 109 -15.27 -2.26 10.03
CA PRO A 109 -15.19 -3.62 10.54
C PRO A 109 -14.32 -3.63 11.80
N HIS A 110 -14.53 -4.60 12.69
CA HIS A 110 -13.70 -4.76 13.89
C HIS A 110 -12.39 -5.50 13.60
N THR A 111 -12.36 -6.24 12.50
CA THR A 111 -11.19 -6.96 12.02
C THR A 111 -11.09 -6.86 10.51
N ALA A 112 -9.87 -6.81 10.01
CA ALA A 112 -9.59 -6.84 8.58
C ALA A 112 -8.43 -7.79 8.28
N ALA A 113 -8.52 -8.54 7.16
CA ALA A 113 -7.41 -9.34 6.68
C ALA A 113 -6.58 -8.54 5.67
N LEU A 114 -5.31 -8.30 6.00
CA LEU A 114 -4.38 -7.59 5.13
C LEU A 114 -3.53 -8.57 4.35
N SER A 115 -3.25 -8.25 3.09
CA SER A 115 -2.23 -8.92 2.29
C SER A 115 -1.48 -7.92 1.44
N VAL A 116 -0.24 -8.25 1.09
CA VAL A 116 0.62 -7.39 0.28
C VAL A 116 1.17 -8.20 -0.88
N GLN A 117 1.16 -7.61 -2.06
CA GLN A 117 1.79 -8.15 -3.25
C GLN A 117 2.79 -7.14 -3.80
N TYR A 118 3.87 -7.65 -4.37
CA TYR A 118 4.94 -6.86 -4.96
C TYR A 118 5.11 -7.19 -6.44
N SER A 119 5.36 -6.17 -7.26
CA SER A 119 5.84 -6.34 -8.63
C SER A 119 6.81 -5.23 -9.00
N ILE A 120 7.54 -5.43 -10.08
CA ILE A 120 8.49 -4.46 -10.64
C ILE A 120 8.12 -4.24 -12.09
N SER A 121 8.12 -2.99 -12.53
CA SER A 121 8.12 -2.67 -13.95
C SER A 121 9.41 -2.00 -14.36
N THR A 122 9.93 -2.37 -15.54
CA THR A 122 11.06 -1.73 -16.19
C THR A 122 10.70 -1.32 -17.61
N GLN A 123 11.47 -0.42 -18.21
CA GLN A 123 11.38 -0.18 -19.65
C GLN A 123 12.33 -1.10 -20.43
N ASP A 124 11.84 -1.68 -21.53
CA ASP A 124 12.65 -2.44 -22.48
C ASP A 124 13.44 -1.47 -23.37
N MET A 125 14.77 -1.58 -23.32
CA MET A 125 15.68 -0.79 -24.16
C MET A 125 16.54 -1.74 -25.00
N PRO A 126 15.97 -2.32 -26.07
CA PRO A 126 16.72 -3.21 -26.94
C PRO A 126 17.89 -2.46 -27.59
N ARG A 127 19.00 -3.17 -27.78
CA ARG A 127 20.19 -2.65 -28.45
C ARG A 127 20.38 -3.35 -29.78
N TYR A 128 20.74 -2.58 -30.80
CA TYR A 128 21.14 -3.10 -32.11
C TYR A 128 22.58 -2.65 -32.39
N GLY A 129 23.55 -3.50 -32.05
CA GLY A 129 24.97 -3.14 -32.07
C GLY A 129 25.25 -1.94 -31.14
N PRO A 130 25.82 -0.83 -31.62
CA PRO A 130 26.06 0.37 -30.82
C PRO A 130 24.81 1.27 -30.65
N LEU A 131 23.71 0.97 -31.34
CA LEU A 131 22.50 1.79 -31.30
C LEU A 131 21.59 1.37 -30.14
N HIS A 132 21.23 2.35 -29.31
CA HIS A 132 20.18 2.21 -28.30
C HIS A 132 18.83 2.54 -28.93
N LEU A 133 17.93 1.56 -28.98
CA LEU A 133 16.57 1.80 -29.45
C LEU A 133 15.71 2.17 -28.25
N ILE A 134 15.23 3.42 -28.22
CA ILE A 134 14.27 3.84 -27.21
C ILE A 134 12.90 3.31 -27.65
N THR A 135 12.48 2.21 -27.03
CA THR A 135 11.12 1.70 -27.19
C THR A 135 10.37 1.90 -25.88
N HIS A 136 9.15 2.45 -25.91
CA HIS A 136 8.32 2.60 -24.71
C HIS A 136 7.59 1.31 -24.34
N ARG A 137 8.30 0.16 -24.39
CA ARG A 137 7.71 -1.11 -24.00
C ARG A 137 7.92 -1.30 -22.50
N HIS A 138 6.85 -1.17 -21.73
CA HIS A 138 6.85 -1.51 -20.32
C HIS A 138 6.83 -3.03 -20.13
N LEU A 139 7.84 -3.53 -19.44
CA LEU A 139 7.87 -4.90 -18.93
C LEU A 139 7.45 -4.84 -17.48
N SER A 140 6.44 -5.62 -17.09
CA SER A 140 6.01 -5.72 -15.70
C SER A 140 6.05 -7.17 -15.24
N SER A 141 6.67 -7.42 -14.10
CA SER A 141 6.63 -8.72 -13.46
C SER A 141 5.21 -9.03 -12.99
N ARG A 142 4.89 -10.30 -12.83
CA ARG A 142 3.65 -10.69 -12.13
C ARG A 142 3.74 -10.25 -10.67
N TYR A 143 2.58 -9.99 -10.08
CA TYR A 143 2.47 -9.74 -8.64
C TYR A 143 2.80 -11.02 -7.85
N VAL A 144 3.73 -10.91 -6.93
CA VAL A 144 4.13 -11.98 -6.01
C VAL A 144 3.66 -11.61 -4.59
N PRO A 145 2.96 -12.51 -3.87
CA PRO A 145 2.55 -12.23 -2.50
C PRO A 145 3.76 -12.16 -1.57
N LEU A 146 3.81 -11.12 -0.74
CA LEU A 146 4.75 -11.05 0.37
C LEU A 146 4.22 -11.91 1.52
N LYS A 147 5.07 -12.78 2.07
CA LYS A 147 4.70 -13.62 3.20
C LYS A 147 4.70 -12.80 4.48
N ALA A 148 3.64 -12.93 5.25
CA ALA A 148 3.61 -12.48 6.62
C ALA A 148 4.67 -13.21 7.47
N ALA A 149 5.08 -12.64 8.59
CA ALA A 149 6.02 -13.25 9.54
C ALA A 149 5.60 -14.66 10.01
N ASN A 150 4.30 -14.97 9.98
CA ASN A 150 3.75 -16.29 10.30
C ASN A 150 3.73 -17.27 9.10
N GLY A 151 4.37 -16.92 7.97
CA GLY A 151 4.42 -17.71 6.74
C GLY A 151 3.15 -17.65 5.86
N LYS A 152 2.08 -16.99 6.31
CA LYS A 152 0.82 -16.87 5.55
C LYS A 152 0.88 -15.73 4.53
N ASN A 153 -0.06 -15.69 3.59
CA ASN A 153 -0.18 -14.58 2.62
C ASN A 153 -0.97 -13.40 3.18
N SER A 154 -1.64 -13.59 4.31
CA SER A 154 -2.47 -12.57 4.94
C SER A 154 -2.41 -12.65 6.46
N ILE A 155 -2.67 -11.51 7.10
CA ILE A 155 -2.82 -11.40 8.56
C ILE A 155 -4.13 -10.70 8.87
N VAL A 156 -4.89 -11.28 9.80
CA VAL A 156 -6.07 -10.64 10.39
C VAL A 156 -5.61 -9.70 11.50
N VAL A 157 -5.99 -8.43 11.39
CA VAL A 157 -5.69 -7.38 12.36
C VAL A 157 -6.99 -6.79 12.89
N ARG A 158 -6.95 -6.29 14.13
CA ARG A 158 -8.05 -5.50 14.68
C ARG A 158 -7.94 -4.07 14.17
N THR A 159 -9.07 -3.53 13.78
CA THR A 159 -9.25 -2.17 13.28
C THR A 159 -9.89 -1.37 14.40
N SER A 160 -9.12 -0.47 15.00
CA SER A 160 -9.55 0.38 16.13
C SER A 160 -9.93 1.77 15.65
#